data_AF-A0AAN6PSR3-F1
#
_entry.id   AF-A0AAN6PSR3-F1
#
_cell.length_a   1.000
_cell.length_b   1.000
_cell.length_c   1.000
_cell.angle_alpha   90.00
_cell.angle_beta   90.00
_cell.angle_gamma   90.00
#
_symmetry.space_group_name_H-M   'P 1'
#
loop_
_entity.id
_entity.type
_entity.pdbx_description
1 polymer ?
#
loop_
_entity_poly.entity_id
_entity_poly.type
_entity_poly.pdbx_seq_one_letter_code
_entity_poly.pdbx_strand_id
1 'polypeptide(L)'
;MRQERGIHLDLRELQMSAPSTVKEEDLLDFIRELDFEDILQYVQIPRHPFRPWGASRLPTDGMEAEPNEEGACRKEFESIFELLSGKGVRKILRLIVDDDDTCAHQDEVTEGLSKFEIEEFQWRKLDISSMVLRHGVPQVRTLHLLSSGNHSVLRDWSSTDGLNNHSLVRVGCLNTCLVCALASSIMSWLTHESVD
;
A
#
# COMPACT_ATOMS: atom_id res chain seq x y z
N MET A 1 -11.42 -33.84 0.10
CA MET A 1 -11.96 -32.71 -0.68
C MET A 1 -10.94 -31.58 -0.59
N ARG A 2 -10.43 -31.06 -1.72
CA ARG A 2 -9.58 -29.87 -1.70
C ARG A 2 -10.50 -28.67 -1.54
N GLN A 3 -10.36 -27.94 -0.44
CA GLN A 3 -10.96 -26.62 -0.29
C GLN A 3 -10.29 -25.72 -1.33
N GLU A 4 -11.08 -25.02 -2.15
CA GLU A 4 -10.54 -24.10 -3.15
C GLU A 4 -9.82 -22.97 -2.42
N ARG A 5 -8.53 -22.82 -2.68
CA ARG A 5 -7.70 -21.79 -2.06
C ARG A 5 -7.91 -20.47 -2.79
N GLY A 6 -8.10 -19.41 -2.03
CA GLY A 6 -8.22 -18.06 -2.54
C GLY A 6 -6.90 -17.55 -3.10
N ILE A 7 -6.98 -16.84 -4.22
CA ILE A 7 -5.86 -16.13 -4.84
C ILE A 7 -6.04 -14.60 -4.78
N HIS A 8 -7.18 -14.13 -4.30
CA HIS A 8 -7.56 -12.71 -4.25
C HIS A 8 -7.95 -12.36 -2.81
N LEU A 9 -7.53 -11.17 -2.36
CA LEU A 9 -7.97 -10.58 -1.10
C LEU A 9 -8.31 -9.11 -1.31
N ASP A 10 -9.60 -8.76 -1.35
CA ASP A 10 -10.04 -7.37 -1.41
C ASP A 10 -10.75 -6.99 -0.11
N LEU A 11 -10.03 -6.29 0.77
CA LEU A 11 -10.58 -5.86 2.05
C LEU A 11 -11.59 -4.71 1.90
N ARG A 12 -11.61 -4.03 0.76
CA ARG A 12 -12.60 -2.97 0.49
C ARG A 12 -13.98 -3.57 0.22
N GLU A 13 -14.05 -4.68 -0.52
CA GLU A 13 -15.32 -5.39 -0.72
C GLU A 13 -15.90 -5.85 0.61
N LEU A 14 -15.05 -6.33 1.52
CA LEU A 14 -15.45 -6.73 2.87
C LEU A 14 -16.05 -5.55 3.64
N GLN A 15 -15.40 -4.38 3.63
CA GLN A 15 -15.93 -3.17 4.28
C GLN A 15 -17.27 -2.72 3.73
N MET A 16 -17.48 -2.83 2.41
CA MET A 16 -18.73 -2.44 1.78
C MET A 16 -19.87 -3.40 2.11
N SER A 17 -19.55 -4.67 2.34
CA SER A 17 -20.52 -5.71 2.73
C SER A 17 -20.76 -5.76 4.24
N ALA A 18 -19.83 -5.22 5.04
CA ALA A 18 -19.86 -5.26 6.50
C ALA A 18 -20.91 -4.30 7.09
N PRO A 19 -21.69 -4.75 8.10
CA PRO A 19 -22.52 -3.84 8.88
C PRO A 19 -21.66 -2.82 9.63
N SER A 20 -22.25 -1.67 9.98
CA SER A 20 -21.58 -0.51 10.61
C SER A 20 -20.95 -0.74 11.99
N THR A 21 -20.95 -1.98 12.48
CA THR A 21 -20.53 -2.37 13.84
C THR A 21 -19.45 -3.46 13.83
N VAL A 22 -18.89 -3.81 12.67
CA VAL A 22 -17.83 -4.81 12.56
C VAL A 22 -16.57 -4.31 13.26
N LYS A 23 -16.01 -5.13 14.14
CA LYS A 23 -14.77 -4.85 14.87
C LYS A 23 -13.56 -5.38 14.07
N GLU A 24 -12.38 -4.88 14.41
CA GLU A 24 -11.10 -5.38 13.89
C GLU A 24 -10.95 -6.90 14.04
N GLU A 25 -11.31 -7.43 15.22
CA GLU A 25 -11.23 -8.85 15.55
C GLU A 25 -12.03 -9.73 14.57
N ASP A 26 -13.24 -9.28 14.19
CA ASP A 26 -14.13 -10.02 13.28
C ASP A 26 -13.51 -10.14 11.87
N LEU A 27 -12.81 -9.09 11.41
CA LEU A 27 -12.16 -9.08 10.10
C LEU A 27 -10.88 -9.91 10.10
N LEU A 28 -10.10 -9.86 11.17
CA LEU A 28 -8.93 -10.73 11.33
C LEU A 28 -9.34 -12.20 11.38
N ASP A 29 -10.42 -12.52 12.09
CA ASP A 29 -10.97 -13.88 12.16
C ASP A 29 -11.47 -14.35 10.79
N PHE A 30 -12.13 -13.49 10.02
CA PHE A 30 -12.50 -13.80 8.64
C PHE A 30 -11.27 -14.12 7.77
N ILE A 31 -10.22 -13.29 7.82
CA ILE A 31 -8.98 -13.56 7.07
C ILE A 31 -8.33 -14.87 7.56
N ARG A 32 -8.44 -15.21 8.85
CA ARG A 32 -7.96 -16.47 9.42
C ARG A 32 -8.73 -17.69 8.93
N GLU A 33 -10.00 -17.56 8.54
CA GLU A 33 -10.80 -18.64 7.97
C GLU A 33 -10.52 -18.89 6.48
N LEU A 34 -9.99 -17.91 5.75
CA LEU A 34 -9.66 -18.05 4.33
C LEU A 34 -8.39 -18.88 4.12
N ASP A 35 -8.42 -19.92 3.29
CA ASP A 35 -7.20 -20.59 2.85
C ASP A 35 -6.63 -19.89 1.61
N PHE A 36 -5.33 -19.55 1.65
CA PHE A 36 -4.65 -18.90 0.54
C PHE A 36 -3.67 -19.84 -0.15
N GLU A 37 -3.43 -19.62 -1.44
CA GLU A 37 -2.23 -20.13 -2.09
C GLU A 37 -0.99 -19.34 -1.64
N ASP A 38 0.19 -19.90 -1.88
CA ASP A 38 1.46 -19.24 -1.58
C ASP A 38 1.73 -18.03 -2.50
N ILE A 39 0.98 -17.90 -3.59
CA ILE A 39 0.99 -16.77 -4.51
C ILE A 39 -0.43 -16.17 -4.58
N LEU A 40 -0.55 -14.90 -4.18
CA LEU A 40 -1.78 -14.13 -4.38
C LEU A 40 -1.68 -13.34 -5.68
N GLN A 41 -2.72 -13.40 -6.49
CA GLN A 41 -2.84 -12.61 -7.70
C GLN A 41 -3.13 -11.14 -7.38
N TYR A 42 -3.94 -10.88 -6.37
CA TYR A 42 -4.42 -9.53 -6.07
C TYR A 42 -4.67 -9.34 -4.57
N VAL A 43 -4.16 -8.24 -4.02
CA VAL A 43 -4.42 -7.79 -2.66
C VAL A 43 -4.75 -6.31 -2.68
N GLN A 44 -5.88 -5.92 -2.08
CA GLN A 44 -6.24 -4.53 -1.84
C GLN A 44 -6.53 -4.28 -0.36
N ILE A 45 -5.81 -3.31 0.23
CA ILE A 45 -5.98 -2.87 1.61
C ILE A 45 -6.46 -1.41 1.60
N PRO A 46 -7.67 -1.12 2.11
CA PRO A 46 -8.20 0.24 2.20
C PRO A 46 -7.56 1.04 3.34
N ARG A 47 -7.80 2.36 3.40
CA ARG A 47 -7.21 3.31 4.36
C ARG A 47 -7.42 3.02 5.84
N HIS A 48 -8.47 2.27 6.16
CA HIS A 48 -8.89 1.92 7.52
C HIS A 48 -9.49 0.52 7.48
N PRO A 49 -8.72 -0.55 7.20
CA PRO A 49 -9.25 -1.89 6.92
C PRO A 49 -10.30 -2.35 7.94
N PHE A 50 -10.23 -1.88 9.18
CA PHE A 50 -11.15 -2.26 10.24
C PHE A 50 -12.25 -1.25 10.59
N ARG A 51 -12.35 -0.12 9.88
CA ARG A 51 -13.47 0.81 10.04
C ARG A 51 -14.56 0.57 8.98
N PRO A 52 -15.84 0.65 9.37
CA PRO A 52 -16.94 0.59 8.41
C PRO A 52 -16.87 1.71 7.37
N TRP A 53 -17.26 1.39 6.13
CA TRP A 53 -17.31 2.37 5.06
C TRP A 53 -18.25 3.53 5.39
N GLY A 54 -17.76 4.77 5.32
CA GLY A 54 -18.57 5.98 5.56
C GLY A 54 -18.72 6.38 7.03
N ALA A 55 -18.01 5.73 7.97
CA ALA A 55 -17.89 6.23 9.34
C ALA A 55 -17.30 7.65 9.32
N SER A 56 -18.08 8.63 9.80
CA SER A 56 -17.69 10.05 9.78
C SER A 56 -16.48 10.28 10.68
N ARG A 57 -15.46 10.95 10.15
CA ARG A 57 -14.32 11.46 10.94
C ARG A 57 -14.67 12.69 11.79
N LEU A 58 -15.88 13.23 11.65
CA LEU A 58 -16.27 14.39 12.44
C LEU A 58 -16.43 13.93 13.90
N PRO A 59 -15.71 14.56 14.84
CA PRO A 59 -16.10 14.47 16.24
C PRO A 59 -17.58 14.89 16.29
N THR A 60 -18.45 14.01 16.76
CA THR A 60 -19.74 14.46 17.25
C THR A 60 -19.43 15.56 18.27
N ASP A 61 -19.93 16.76 17.98
CA ASP A 61 -19.72 17.98 18.77
C ASP A 61 -19.80 17.66 20.27
N GLY A 62 -18.67 17.77 20.97
CA GLY A 62 -18.57 17.56 22.42
C GLY A 62 -17.87 16.28 22.91
N MET A 63 -17.39 15.38 22.05
CA MET A 63 -16.52 14.27 22.49
C MET A 63 -15.07 14.62 22.13
N GLU A 64 -14.27 14.95 23.14
CA GLU A 64 -12.82 15.12 23.00
C GLU A 64 -12.28 13.94 22.19
N ALA A 65 -11.55 14.24 21.12
CA ALA A 65 -10.85 13.21 20.36
C ALA A 65 -9.92 12.49 21.34
N GLU A 66 -10.28 11.25 21.70
CA GLU A 66 -9.45 10.40 22.55
C GLU A 66 -8.02 10.43 21.98
N PRO A 67 -6.98 10.75 22.77
CA PRO A 67 -5.61 10.97 22.28
C PRO A 67 -4.89 9.72 21.74
N ASN A 68 -5.62 8.65 21.39
CA ASN A 68 -5.06 7.33 21.13
C ASN A 68 -5.01 6.92 19.65
N GLU A 69 -5.41 7.80 18.72
CA GLU A 69 -5.41 7.45 17.28
C GLU A 69 -4.03 7.42 16.63
N GLU A 70 -2.99 7.98 17.28
CA GLU A 70 -1.63 8.05 16.74
C GLU A 70 -0.94 6.69 16.57
N GLY A 71 -1.54 5.61 17.10
CA GLY A 71 -1.03 4.23 17.02
C GLY A 71 -1.93 3.19 16.37
N ALA A 72 -3.22 3.50 16.13
CA ALA A 72 -4.19 2.51 15.68
C ALA A 72 -3.91 2.05 14.24
N CYS A 73 -3.74 3.01 13.32
CA CYS A 73 -3.43 2.73 11.91
C CYS A 73 -2.13 1.90 11.72
N ARG A 74 -1.18 1.99 12.67
CA ARG A 74 0.11 1.25 12.65
C ARG A 74 -0.09 -0.27 12.68
N LYS A 75 -0.98 -0.74 13.57
CA LYS A 75 -1.15 -2.18 13.84
C LYS A 75 -2.01 -2.87 12.80
N GLU A 76 -2.85 -2.11 12.08
CA GLU A 76 -3.81 -2.72 11.18
C GLU A 76 -3.13 -3.33 9.95
N PHE A 77 -2.29 -2.56 9.26
CA PHE A 77 -1.52 -3.02 8.12
C PHE A 77 -0.54 -4.13 8.52
N GLU A 78 0.17 -3.95 9.63
CA GLU A 78 1.11 -4.94 10.16
C GLU A 78 0.42 -6.28 10.42
N SER A 79 -0.72 -6.27 11.12
CA SER A 79 -1.48 -7.48 11.44
C SER A 79 -1.94 -8.23 10.18
N ILE A 80 -2.38 -7.50 9.15
CA ILE A 80 -2.77 -8.10 7.86
C ILE A 80 -1.56 -8.78 7.20
N PHE A 81 -0.43 -8.10 7.12
CA PHE A 81 0.79 -8.66 6.52
C PHE A 81 1.33 -9.85 7.34
N GLU A 82 1.28 -9.80 8.66
CA GLU A 82 1.66 -10.93 9.51
C GLU A 82 0.75 -12.14 9.31
N LEU A 83 -0.56 -11.94 9.22
CA LEU A 83 -1.49 -13.02 8.92
C LEU A 83 -1.22 -13.65 7.56
N LEU A 84 -1.05 -12.85 6.51
CA LEU A 84 -0.76 -13.37 5.17
C LEU A 84 0.54 -14.18 5.15
N SER A 85 1.60 -13.64 5.76
CA SER A 85 2.89 -14.31 5.87
C SER A 85 2.79 -15.61 6.69
N GLY A 86 2.10 -15.58 7.83
CA GLY A 86 1.86 -16.74 8.69
C GLY A 86 1.04 -17.85 8.00
N LYS A 87 0.23 -17.50 7.01
CA LYS A 87 -0.53 -18.45 6.18
C LYS A 87 0.27 -18.98 4.98
N GLY A 88 1.53 -18.61 4.85
CA GLY A 88 2.44 -19.11 3.83
C GLY A 88 2.37 -18.36 2.50
N VAL A 89 1.74 -17.19 2.45
CA VAL A 89 1.82 -16.30 1.28
C VAL A 89 3.24 -15.78 1.18
N ARG A 90 3.88 -16.00 0.03
CA ARG A 90 5.26 -15.58 -0.26
C ARG A 90 5.33 -14.51 -1.33
N LYS A 91 4.35 -14.51 -2.24
CA LYS A 91 4.36 -13.64 -3.42
C LYS A 91 2.99 -13.01 -3.66
N ILE A 92 3.00 -11.74 -4.03
CA ILE A 92 1.81 -10.96 -4.38
C ILE A 92 2.05 -10.32 -5.74
N LEU A 93 1.26 -10.70 -6.75
CA LEU A 93 1.43 -10.17 -8.10
C LEU A 93 1.02 -8.69 -8.17
N ARG A 94 -0.05 -8.30 -7.48
CA ARG A 94 -0.53 -6.93 -7.43
C ARG A 94 -1.02 -6.55 -6.05
N LEU A 95 -0.40 -5.54 -5.45
CA LEU A 95 -0.76 -5.00 -4.14
C LEU A 95 -1.17 -3.53 -4.27
N ILE A 96 -2.37 -3.20 -3.78
CA ILE A 96 -2.88 -1.83 -3.68
C ILE A 96 -3.08 -1.50 -2.20
N VAL A 97 -2.43 -0.44 -1.75
CA VAL A 97 -2.58 0.10 -0.39
C VAL A 97 -3.13 1.51 -0.50
N ASP A 98 -4.34 1.70 0.02
CA ASP A 98 -4.86 3.03 0.28
C ASP A 98 -4.33 3.46 1.66
N ASP A 99 -3.59 4.56 1.72
CA ASP A 99 -3.01 5.09 2.96
C ASP A 99 -3.48 6.54 3.17
N ASP A 100 -3.42 7.02 4.40
CA ASP A 100 -3.66 8.42 4.72
C ASP A 100 -2.38 9.14 5.16
N ASP A 101 -2.32 10.44 4.86
CA ASP A 101 -1.16 11.27 5.23
C ASP A 101 -1.07 11.51 6.74
N THR A 102 -2.02 11.00 7.54
CA THR A 102 -2.07 11.17 8.99
C THR A 102 -1.33 10.09 9.75
N CYS A 103 -0.99 8.96 9.12
CA CYS A 103 -0.18 7.91 9.74
C CYS A 103 1.32 8.26 9.68
N ALA A 104 1.89 8.63 10.82
CA ALA A 104 3.20 9.29 10.94
C ALA A 104 4.43 8.37 10.80
N HIS A 105 4.28 7.05 10.73
CA HIS A 105 5.41 6.11 10.67
C HIS A 105 5.25 5.10 9.55
N GLN A 106 6.22 5.09 8.62
CA GLN A 106 6.22 4.29 7.40
C GLN A 106 7.01 2.98 7.56
N ASP A 107 7.81 2.86 8.62
CA ASP A 107 8.85 1.83 8.75
C ASP A 107 8.23 0.46 9.03
N GLU A 108 7.22 0.37 9.89
CA GLU A 108 6.54 -0.88 10.24
C GLU A 108 5.77 -1.47 9.06
N VAL A 109 5.12 -0.61 8.27
CA VAL A 109 4.46 -1.02 7.02
C VAL A 109 5.51 -1.55 6.04
N THR A 110 6.68 -0.93 5.95
CA THR A 110 7.77 -1.44 5.10
C THR A 110 8.31 -2.79 5.58
N GLU A 111 8.45 -3.00 6.89
CA GLU A 111 8.85 -4.29 7.44
C GLU A 111 7.83 -5.38 7.07
N GLY A 112 6.54 -5.10 7.18
CA GLY A 112 5.48 -6.00 6.72
C GLY A 112 5.54 -6.31 5.23
N LEU A 113 5.73 -5.30 4.39
CA LEU A 113 5.85 -5.43 2.93
C LEU A 113 7.07 -6.28 2.52
N SER A 114 8.19 -6.13 3.23
CA SER A 114 9.45 -6.83 2.91
C SER A 114 9.36 -8.36 3.04
N LYS A 115 8.31 -8.86 3.69
CA LYS A 115 8.03 -10.30 3.83
C LYS A 115 7.55 -10.96 2.53
N PHE A 116 7.23 -10.16 1.49
CA PHE A 116 6.65 -10.65 0.25
C PHE A 116 7.46 -10.24 -0.98
N GLU A 117 7.50 -11.14 -1.97
CA GLU A 117 7.86 -10.78 -3.34
C GLU A 117 6.67 -10.07 -4.00
N ILE A 118 6.77 -8.76 -4.22
CA ILE A 118 5.69 -7.96 -4.83
C ILE A 118 6.08 -7.57 -6.25
N GLU A 119 5.25 -7.90 -7.26
CA GLU A 119 5.54 -7.55 -8.66
C GLU A 119 5.03 -6.16 -9.08
N GLU A 120 3.75 -5.88 -8.81
CA GLU A 120 3.12 -4.57 -9.04
C GLU A 120 2.65 -3.98 -7.70
N PHE A 121 3.09 -2.76 -7.40
CA PHE A 121 2.74 -2.08 -6.16
C PHE A 121 2.17 -0.70 -6.41
N GLN A 122 1.00 -0.44 -5.83
CA GLN A 122 0.35 0.87 -5.82
C GLN A 122 0.13 1.32 -4.38
N TRP A 123 0.92 2.29 -3.92
CA TRP A 123 0.70 2.95 -2.65
C TRP A 123 0.02 4.30 -2.90
N ARG A 124 -1.25 4.43 -2.52
CA ARG A 124 -2.01 5.68 -2.66
C ARG A 124 -1.72 6.66 -1.53
N LYS A 125 -0.43 6.94 -1.33
CA LYS A 125 0.12 7.96 -0.44
C LYS A 125 0.81 9.02 -1.29
N LEU A 126 0.66 10.29 -0.94
CA LEU A 126 1.33 11.36 -1.67
C LEU A 126 2.82 11.42 -1.30
N ASP A 127 3.65 11.61 -2.32
CA ASP A 127 5.08 11.93 -2.19
C ASP A 127 5.86 10.98 -1.26
N ILE A 128 5.60 9.68 -1.36
CA ILE A 128 6.39 8.66 -0.67
C ILE A 128 7.86 8.72 -1.09
N SER A 129 8.79 8.66 -0.13
CA SER A 129 10.23 8.67 -0.45
C SER A 129 10.68 7.37 -1.12
N SER A 130 11.72 7.47 -1.95
CA SER A 130 12.36 6.30 -2.57
C SER A 130 12.97 5.35 -1.52
N MET A 131 13.44 5.89 -0.40
CA MET A 131 14.00 5.10 0.70
C MET A 131 12.99 4.11 1.27
N VAL A 132 11.76 4.56 1.53
CA VAL A 132 10.68 3.71 2.05
C VAL A 132 10.34 2.60 1.04
N LEU A 133 10.28 2.94 -0.26
CA LEU A 133 10.01 1.97 -1.31
C LEU A 133 11.12 0.93 -1.46
N ARG A 134 12.39 1.34 -1.39
CA ARG A 134 13.53 0.41 -1.46
C ARG A 134 13.58 -0.57 -0.28
N HIS A 135 13.17 -0.13 0.91
CA HIS A 135 13.12 -1.02 2.08
C HIS A 135 11.90 -1.95 2.05
N GLY A 136 10.71 -1.42 1.73
CA GLY A 136 9.48 -2.20 1.77
C GLY A 136 9.28 -3.13 0.59
N VAL A 137 9.66 -2.69 -0.62
CA VAL A 137 9.38 -3.42 -1.87
C VAL A 137 10.61 -3.46 -2.81
N PRO A 138 11.77 -3.97 -2.35
CA PRO A 138 13.03 -3.88 -3.10
C PRO A 138 13.00 -4.54 -4.48
N GLN A 139 12.19 -5.57 -4.68
CA GLN A 139 12.13 -6.37 -5.91
C GLN A 139 10.97 -5.99 -6.84
N VAL A 140 10.27 -4.89 -6.55
CA VAL A 140 9.09 -4.50 -7.32
C VAL A 140 9.44 -4.16 -8.77
N ARG A 141 8.67 -4.76 -9.67
CA ARG A 141 8.81 -4.57 -11.11
C ARG A 141 8.11 -3.30 -11.58
N THR A 142 6.89 -3.07 -11.09
CA THR A 142 6.05 -1.93 -11.47
C THR A 142 5.60 -1.15 -10.24
N LEU A 143 5.98 0.13 -10.17
CA LEU A 143 5.55 1.05 -9.12
C LEU A 143 4.49 2.03 -9.64
N HIS A 144 3.41 2.23 -8.89
CA HIS A 144 2.40 3.24 -9.13
C HIS A 144 2.38 4.23 -7.97
N LEU A 145 2.97 5.41 -8.18
CA LEU A 145 3.15 6.41 -7.13
C LEU A 145 2.28 7.64 -7.37
N LEU A 146 1.87 8.30 -6.30
CA LEU A 146 1.18 9.59 -6.37
C LEU A 146 2.13 10.72 -5.99
N SER A 147 2.15 11.80 -6.78
CA SER A 147 2.89 13.01 -6.44
C SER A 147 1.98 14.23 -6.31
N SER A 148 2.29 15.07 -5.31
CA SER A 148 1.72 16.42 -5.18
C SER A 148 2.48 17.47 -5.99
N GLY A 149 3.64 17.10 -6.54
CA GLY A 149 4.61 18.03 -7.13
C GLY A 149 5.71 18.47 -6.16
N ASN A 150 5.89 17.78 -5.02
CA ASN A 150 6.98 18.08 -4.10
C ASN A 150 8.35 17.87 -4.75
N HIS A 151 9.05 18.96 -5.05
CA HIS A 151 10.34 18.93 -5.74
C HIS A 151 11.42 18.13 -5.00
N SER A 152 11.35 18.06 -3.67
CA SER A 152 12.31 17.28 -2.89
C SER A 152 12.15 15.79 -3.16
N VAL A 153 10.90 15.32 -3.20
CA VAL A 153 10.58 13.91 -3.46
C VAL A 153 10.80 13.54 -4.92
N LEU A 154 10.42 14.43 -5.85
CA LEU A 154 10.73 14.23 -7.27
C LEU A 154 12.25 14.13 -7.51
N ARG A 155 13.05 14.95 -6.81
CA ARG A 155 14.51 14.88 -6.85
C ARG A 155 15.03 13.58 -6.24
N ASP A 156 14.48 13.17 -5.10
CA ASP A 156 14.82 11.90 -4.45
C ASP A 156 14.57 10.71 -5.38
N TRP A 157 13.40 10.66 -6.03
CA TRP A 157 13.07 9.62 -7.02
C TRP A 157 14.03 9.59 -8.21
N SER A 158 14.43 10.77 -8.70
CA SER A 158 15.31 10.92 -9.87
C SER A 158 16.80 10.76 -9.53
N SER A 159 17.14 10.67 -8.23
CA SER A 159 18.53 10.53 -7.80
C SER A 159 19.12 9.17 -8.22
N THR A 160 20.44 9.08 -8.29
CA THR A 160 21.15 7.83 -8.66
C THR A 160 20.79 6.67 -7.74
N ASP A 161 20.60 6.96 -6.45
CA ASP A 161 20.20 5.99 -5.44
C ASP A 161 18.68 5.87 -5.31
N GLY A 162 17.91 6.64 -6.10
CA GLY A 162 16.46 6.81 -6.04
C GLY A 162 15.67 5.61 -6.55
N LEU A 163 14.82 5.83 -7.55
CA LEU A 163 13.95 4.79 -8.13
C LEU A 163 14.46 4.26 -9.48
N ASN A 164 15.66 4.67 -9.90
CA ASN A 164 16.23 4.34 -11.22
C ASN A 164 16.50 2.84 -11.42
N ASN A 165 16.56 2.05 -10.33
CA ASN A 165 16.80 0.61 -10.37
C ASN A 165 15.53 -0.24 -10.55
N HIS A 166 14.34 0.38 -10.58
CA HIS A 166 13.08 -0.35 -10.80
C HIS A 166 12.73 -0.38 -12.28
N SER A 167 12.31 -1.55 -12.79
CA SER A 167 12.11 -1.76 -14.23
C SER A 167 11.00 -0.90 -14.84
N LEU A 168 10.00 -0.48 -14.06
CA LEU A 168 8.95 0.41 -14.52
C LEU A 168 8.37 1.23 -13.37
N VAL A 169 8.56 2.55 -13.43
CA VAL A 169 7.94 3.49 -12.48
C VAL A 169 6.88 4.30 -13.22
N ARG A 170 5.63 4.22 -12.74
CA ARG A 170 4.50 5.00 -13.23
C ARG A 170 4.10 6.02 -12.16
N VAL A 171 4.31 7.30 -12.47
CA VAL A 171 3.94 8.39 -11.56
C VAL A 171 2.60 8.97 -12.00
N GLY A 172 1.59 8.82 -11.15
CA GLY A 172 0.32 9.54 -11.25
C GLY A 172 0.43 10.86 -10.48
N CYS A 173 -0.09 11.95 -11.03
CA CYS A 173 -0.18 13.23 -10.32
C CYS A 173 -1.64 13.59 -10.10
N LEU A 174 -2.01 13.86 -8.85
CA LEU A 174 -3.40 14.20 -8.48
C LEU A 174 -3.85 15.54 -9.08
N ASN A 175 -2.88 16.40 -9.42
CA ASN A 175 -3.07 17.57 -10.27
C ASN A 175 -2.15 17.41 -11.48
N THR A 176 -2.68 17.45 -12.71
CA THR A 176 -1.90 17.48 -13.94
C THR A 176 -1.03 18.74 -14.00
N CYS A 177 0.14 18.70 -13.36
CA CYS A 177 1.17 19.73 -13.48
C CYS A 177 2.15 19.29 -14.58
N LEU A 178 2.50 20.17 -15.52
CA LEU A 178 3.41 19.90 -16.65
C LEU A 178 4.74 19.24 -16.20
N VAL A 179 5.15 19.48 -14.95
CA VAL A 179 6.37 18.93 -14.34
C VAL A 179 6.34 17.40 -14.22
N CYS A 180 5.17 16.80 -13.95
CA CYS A 180 5.02 15.35 -13.84
C CYS A 180 5.14 14.61 -15.19
N ALA A 181 4.71 15.25 -16.27
CA ALA A 181 4.82 14.72 -17.63
C ALA A 181 6.30 14.65 -18.08
N LEU A 182 7.11 15.63 -17.66
CA LEU A 182 8.55 15.64 -17.90
C LEU A 182 9.28 14.58 -17.06
N ALA A 183 8.94 14.42 -15.77
CA ALA A 183 9.53 13.37 -14.93
C ALA A 183 9.23 11.96 -15.47
N SER A 184 7.99 11.71 -15.92
CA SER A 184 7.61 10.43 -16.54
C SER A 184 8.35 10.20 -17.86
N SER A 185 8.58 11.25 -18.65
CA SER A 185 9.32 11.17 -19.92
C SER A 185 10.83 10.96 -19.72
N ILE A 186 11.43 11.59 -18.69
CA ILE A 186 12.85 11.44 -18.33
C ILE A 186 13.11 10.04 -17.76
N MET A 187 12.25 9.54 -16.87
CA MET A 187 12.37 8.18 -16.32
C MET A 187 12.13 7.10 -17.39
N SER A 188 11.25 7.33 -18.36
CA SER A 188 11.06 6.44 -19.51
C SER A 188 12.23 6.48 -20.51
N TRP A 189 12.98 7.59 -20.59
CA TRP A 189 14.19 7.69 -21.41
C TRP A 189 15.37 6.94 -20.77
N LEU A 190 15.59 7.13 -19.47
CA LEU A 190 16.70 6.49 -18.75
C LEU A 190 16.60 4.96 -18.68
N THR A 191 15.39 4.41 -18.63
CA THR A 191 15.19 2.94 -18.66
C THR A 191 15.44 2.32 -20.02
N HIS A 192 15.40 3.10 -21.11
CA HIS A 192 15.63 2.61 -22.48
C HIS A 192 17.10 2.71 -22.92
N GLU A 193 17.95 3.41 -22.16
CA GLU A 193 19.38 3.61 -22.43
C GLU A 193 20.29 2.62 -21.66
N SER A 194 19.69 1.66 -20.94
CA SER A 194 20.42 0.63 -20.15
C SER A 194 20.52 -0.73 -20.86
N VAL A 195 20.26 -0.78 -22.17
CA VAL A 195 20.52 -1.97 -23.01
C VAL A 195 21.44 -1.56 -24.15
N ASP A 196 22.74 -1.47 -23.88
CA ASP A 196 23.84 -1.66 -24.82
C ASP A 196 25.14 -1.95 -24.04
#